data_AF-A0A3P6DM48-F1
#
_entry.id   AF-A0A3P6DM48-F1
#
_cell.length_a   1.000
_cell.length_b   1.000
_cell.length_c   1.000
_cell.angle_alpha   90.00
_cell.angle_beta   90.00
_cell.angle_gamma   90.00
#
_symmetry.space_group_name_H-M   'P 1'
#
loop_
_entity.id
_entity.type
_entity.pdbx_description
1 polymer ?
#
loop_
_entity_poly.entity_id
_entity_poly.type
_entity_poly.pdbx_seq_one_letter_code
_entity_poly.pdbx_strand_id
1 'polypeptide(L)'
;MLLIQGTGGCISGSECIYMVVFQYGSIVLFNVREHEVDEYLKVVERHSSGLLSEMRKDEYEVRENPDLNTWMQGGLDYIMLKFLNINGIRTIGSVLGQSIALDYYGRQVTMSDPYTYSGM
;
A
#
# COMPACT_ATOMS: atom_id res chain seq x y z
N MET A 1 -11.98 -2.66 3.98
CA MET A 1 -10.57 -2.55 4.38
C MET A 1 -10.36 -3.49 5.55
N LEU A 2 -9.49 -4.48 5.41
CA LEU A 2 -9.13 -5.39 6.49
C LEU A 2 -7.71 -5.03 6.96
N LEU A 3 -7.54 -4.74 8.24
CA LEU A 3 -6.25 -4.42 8.84
C LEU A 3 -5.70 -5.68 9.50
N ILE A 4 -4.56 -6.16 9.01
CA ILE A 4 -3.82 -7.30 9.54
C ILE A 4 -2.61 -6.75 10.28
N GLN A 5 -2.51 -7.03 11.58
CA GLN A 5 -1.27 -6.81 12.33
C GLN A 5 -0.33 -7.98 12.06
N GLY A 6 0.91 -7.69 11.65
CA GLY A 6 1.95 -8.70 11.50
C GLY A 6 2.26 -9.35 12.84
N THR A 7 2.36 -10.68 12.88
CA THR A 7 2.69 -11.46 14.08
C THR A 7 4.19 -11.37 14.41
N GLY A 8 4.64 -10.18 14.79
CA GLY A 8 5.87 -9.95 15.55
C GLY A 8 5.45 -9.20 16.81
N GLY A 9 5.67 -9.79 18.00
CA GLY A 9 5.14 -9.26 19.26
C GLY A 9 5.47 -7.78 19.45
N CYS A 10 4.45 -6.92 19.48
CA CYS A 10 4.63 -5.50 19.70
C CYS A 10 4.88 -5.22 21.18
N ILE A 11 6.14 -5.24 21.60
CA ILE A 11 6.53 -4.92 22.98
C ILE A 11 6.85 -3.43 23.17
N SER A 12 6.94 -2.67 22.09
CA SER A 12 7.15 -1.22 22.11
C SER A 12 6.57 -0.60 20.84
N GLY A 13 5.95 0.57 20.97
CA GLY A 13 5.10 1.21 19.96
C GLY A 13 5.75 1.62 18.64
N SER A 14 6.99 1.19 18.34
CA SER A 14 7.80 1.64 17.20
C SER A 14 8.17 0.54 16.19
N GLU A 15 7.86 -0.73 16.48
CA GLU A 15 8.23 -1.89 15.63
C GLU A 15 7.02 -2.63 15.04
N CYS A 16 5.81 -2.06 15.15
CA CYS A 16 4.62 -2.70 14.63
C CYS A 16 4.56 -2.59 13.10
N ILE A 17 4.43 -3.72 12.42
CA ILE A 17 4.14 -3.81 11.00
C ILE A 17 2.63 -3.94 10.80
N TYR A 18 2.10 -3.11 9.90
CA TYR A 18 0.69 -3.15 9.54
C TYR A 18 0.53 -3.43 8.05
N MET A 19 -0.34 -4.38 7.73
CA MET A 19 -0.75 -4.68 6.37
C MET A 19 -2.25 -4.40 6.23
N VAL A 20 -2.60 -3.58 5.24
CA VAL A 20 -3.99 -3.22 4.97
C VAL A 20 -4.39 -3.77 3.61
N VAL A 21 -5.36 -4.67 3.59
CA VAL A 21 -5.88 -5.28 2.37
C VAL A 21 -7.22 -4.65 2.02
N PHE A 22 -7.34 -4.21 0.77
CA PHE A 22 -8.56 -3.63 0.22
C PHE A 22 -9.29 -4.63 -0.68
N GLN A 23 -10.62 -4.57 -0.66
CA GLN A 23 -11.48 -5.47 -1.43
C GLN A 23 -11.32 -5.29 -2.96
N TYR A 24 -10.82 -4.14 -3.39
CA TYR A 24 -10.52 -3.86 -4.80
C TYR A 24 -9.14 -4.38 -5.26
N GLY A 25 -8.42 -5.11 -4.40
CA GLY A 25 -7.16 -5.79 -4.75
C GLY A 25 -5.88 -5.01 -4.43
N SER A 26 -5.98 -3.82 -3.83
CA SER A 26 -4.80 -3.08 -3.37
C SER A 26 -4.39 -3.49 -1.96
N ILE A 27 -3.09 -3.41 -1.68
CA ILE A 27 -2.49 -3.69 -0.38
C ILE A 27 -1.56 -2.53 -0.04
N VAL A 28 -1.65 -2.04 1.20
CA VAL A 28 -0.74 -1.01 1.72
C VAL A 28 -0.01 -1.54 2.94
N LEU A 29 1.32 -1.51 2.90
CA LEU A 29 2.20 -1.93 3.99
C LEU A 29 2.73 -0.70 4.71
N PHE A 30 2.77 -0.75 6.04
CA PHE A 30 3.29 0.33 6.88
C PHE A 30 4.42 -0.16 7.77
N ASN A 31 5.46 0.66 7.89
CA ASN A 31 6.61 0.39 8.75
C ASN A 31 7.35 -0.93 8.45
N VAL A 32 7.27 -1.40 7.21
CA VAL A 32 7.98 -2.59 6.73
C VAL A 32 9.33 -2.17 6.15
N ARG A 33 10.38 -2.95 6.38
CA ARG A 33 11.67 -2.72 5.74
C ARG A 33 11.62 -3.24 4.30
N GLU A 34 12.28 -2.57 3.37
CA GLU A 34 12.21 -2.91 1.94
C GLU A 34 12.48 -4.40 1.65
N HIS A 35 13.45 -5.01 2.34
CA HIS A 35 13.78 -6.43 2.18
C HIS A 35 12.74 -7.40 2.75
N GLU A 36 11.89 -6.96 3.68
CA GLU A 36 10.82 -7.78 4.28
C GLU A 36 9.53 -7.70 3.47
N VAL A 37 9.36 -6.65 2.64
CA VAL A 37 8.16 -6.44 1.81
C VAL A 37 7.84 -7.67 0.98
N ASP A 38 8.84 -8.25 0.32
CA ASP A 38 8.65 -9.40 -0.57
C ASP A 38 8.16 -10.66 0.18
N GLU A 39 8.51 -10.81 1.46
CA GLU A 39 8.01 -11.92 2.29
C GLU A 39 6.52 -11.77 2.60
N TYR A 40 6.08 -10.56 2.94
CA TYR A 40 4.67 -10.27 3.17
C TYR A 40 3.84 -10.37 1.88
N LEU A 41 4.39 -9.94 0.74
CA LEU A 41 3.71 -10.07 -0.55
C LEU A 41 3.52 -11.53 -0.94
N LYS A 42 4.51 -12.42 -0.69
CA LYS A 42 4.37 -13.87 -0.92
C LYS A 42 3.24 -14.49 -0.10
N VAL A 43 2.99 -14.01 1.12
CA VAL A 43 1.85 -14.48 1.92
C VAL A 43 0.55 -14.13 1.22
N VAL A 44 0.41 -12.89 0.75
CA VAL A 44 -0.80 -12.47 0.05
C VAL A 44 -0.98 -13.19 -1.27
N GLU A 45 0.09 -13.33 -2.06
CA GLU A 45 0.08 -14.06 -3.34
C GLU A 45 -0.44 -15.50 -3.18
N ARG A 46 0.00 -16.21 -2.14
CA ARG A 46 -0.50 -17.56 -1.82
C ARG A 46 -1.99 -17.60 -1.50
N HIS A 47 -2.56 -16.53 -0.95
CA HIS A 47 -3.97 -16.45 -0.61
C HIS A 47 -4.84 -15.86 -1.74
N SER A 48 -4.23 -15.16 -2.71
CA SER A 48 -4.90 -14.55 -3.86
C SER A 48 -4.67 -15.29 -5.18
N SER A 49 -3.98 -16.44 -5.16
CA SER A 49 -3.66 -17.22 -6.36
C SER A 49 -4.93 -17.60 -7.13
N GLY A 50 -5.10 -17.03 -8.32
CA GLY A 50 -6.27 -17.20 -9.19
C GLY A 50 -7.15 -15.95 -9.36
N LEU A 51 -6.95 -14.88 -8.59
CA LEU A 51 -7.74 -13.63 -8.66
C LEU A 51 -6.99 -12.44 -9.26
N LEU A 52 -5.65 -12.46 -9.25
CA LEU A 52 -4.83 -11.35 -9.76
C LEU A 52 -4.01 -11.82 -10.96
N SER A 53 -4.19 -11.14 -12.11
CA SER A 53 -3.43 -11.41 -13.34
C SER A 53 -1.99 -10.91 -13.26
N GLU A 54 -1.71 -9.92 -12.40
CA GLU A 54 -0.39 -9.33 -12.19
C GLU A 54 -0.36 -8.61 -10.83
N MET A 55 0.71 -8.78 -10.06
CA MET A 55 0.93 -8.04 -8.81
C MET A 55 1.94 -6.92 -9.07
N ARG A 56 1.50 -5.66 -8.91
CA ARG A 56 2.36 -4.48 -9.09
C ARG A 56 2.71 -3.87 -7.73
N LYS A 57 3.99 -3.58 -7.52
CA LYS A 57 4.50 -2.82 -6.38
C LYS A 57 4.70 -1.37 -6.82
N ASP A 58 4.12 -0.43 -6.08
CA ASP A 58 4.47 0.99 -6.21
C ASP A 58 5.56 1.35 -5.18
N GLU A 59 6.49 2.21 -5.58
CA GLU A 59 7.63 2.67 -4.78
C GLU A 59 7.21 3.85 -3.88
N TYR A 60 6.22 3.65 -3.01
CA TYR A 60 5.78 4.68 -2.07
C TYR A 60 5.89 4.19 -0.63
N GLU A 61 6.70 4.88 0.19
CA GLU A 61 7.02 4.45 1.54
C GLU A 61 6.18 5.18 2.61
N VAL A 62 5.70 4.45 3.61
CA VAL A 62 5.10 5.04 4.82
C VAL A 62 5.81 4.48 6.06
N ARG A 63 6.50 5.35 6.80
CA ARG A 63 7.31 4.97 7.95
C ARG A 63 7.05 5.84 9.17
N GLU A 64 7.22 5.25 10.35
CA GLU A 64 7.24 5.98 11.61
C GLU A 64 8.66 6.47 11.92
N ASN A 65 8.79 7.72 12.35
CA ASN A 65 10.04 8.29 12.85
C ASN A 65 9.77 9.20 14.06
N PRO A 66 9.97 8.71 15.29
CA PRO A 66 9.72 9.48 16.52
C PRO A 66 10.55 10.76 16.64
N ASP A 67 11.71 10.81 15.97
CA ASP A 67 12.64 11.94 16.00
C ASP A 67 12.19 13.12 15.11
N LEU A 68 11.06 12.99 14.43
CA LEU A 68 10.48 14.08 13.66
C LEU A 68 10.13 15.28 14.57
N ASN A 69 10.57 16.46 14.13
CA ASN A 69 10.21 17.73 14.75
C ASN A 69 8.74 18.10 14.50
N THR A 70 8.18 17.66 13.38
CA THR A 70 6.77 17.87 12.98
C THR A 70 5.95 16.60 13.18
N TRP A 71 4.62 16.69 13.03
CA TRP A 71 3.73 15.52 13.12
C TRP A 71 3.90 14.57 11.92
N MET A 72 4.25 15.11 10.76
CA MET A 72 4.48 14.40 9.50
C MET A 72 5.48 15.17 8.63
N GLN A 73 6.20 14.44 7.80
CA GLN A 73 7.00 14.95 6.70
C GLN A 73 6.69 14.15 5.43
N GLY A 74 6.25 14.83 4.38
CA GLY A 74 6.02 14.23 3.07
C GLY A 74 7.17 14.50 2.11
N GLY A 75 7.54 13.49 1.34
CA GLY A 75 8.44 13.55 0.19
C GLY A 75 7.70 13.22 -1.11
N LEU A 76 8.45 13.05 -2.20
CA LEU A 76 7.91 12.67 -3.50
C LEU A 76 7.40 11.21 -3.49
N ASP A 77 8.10 10.36 -2.77
CA ASP A 77 8.03 8.90 -2.74
C ASP A 77 7.84 8.36 -1.31
N TYR A 78 7.65 9.24 -0.31
CA TYR A 78 7.46 8.80 1.07
C TYR A 78 6.60 9.73 1.92
N ILE A 79 6.05 9.17 3.00
CA ILE A 79 5.49 9.89 4.13
C ILE A 79 6.13 9.34 5.41
N MET A 80 6.80 10.20 6.16
CA MET A 80 7.24 9.89 7.53
C MET A 80 6.28 10.50 8.54
N LEU A 81 5.89 9.72 9.54
CA LEU A 81 4.98 10.14 10.61
C LEU A 81 5.69 10.07 11.95
N LYS A 82 5.44 11.04 12.83
CA LYS A 82 6.01 11.01 14.18
C LYS A 82 5.50 9.82 15.00
N PHE A 83 4.24 9.46 14.81
CA PHE A 83 3.61 8.29 15.42
C PHE A 83 2.57 7.71 14.46
N LEU A 84 2.63 6.41 14.23
CA LEU A 84 1.66 5.72 13.37
C LEU A 84 0.57 5.06 14.23
N ASN A 85 -0.63 5.61 14.17
CA ASN A 85 -1.81 5.04 14.85
C ASN A 85 -2.83 4.48 13.85
N ILE A 86 -3.83 3.75 14.36
CA ILE A 86 -4.89 3.13 13.55
C ILE A 86 -5.63 4.15 12.69
N ASN A 87 -5.85 5.38 13.18
CA ASN A 87 -6.52 6.42 12.40
C ASN A 87 -5.62 6.91 11.26
N GLY A 88 -4.32 7.08 11.49
CA GLY A 88 -3.33 7.39 10.46
C GLY A 88 -3.24 6.29 9.39
N ILE A 89 -3.20 5.03 9.82
CA ILE A 89 -3.22 3.86 8.93
C ILE A 89 -4.47 3.87 8.05
N ARG A 90 -5.65 4.11 8.65
CA ARG A 90 -6.92 4.16 7.91
C ARG A 90 -6.95 5.31 6.91
N THR A 91 -6.53 6.51 7.31
CA THR A 91 -6.56 7.69 6.43
C THR A 91 -5.57 7.55 5.28
N ILE A 92 -4.29 7.30 5.59
CA ILE A 92 -3.23 7.20 4.58
C ILE A 92 -3.44 5.97 3.70
N GLY A 93 -3.76 4.82 4.31
CA GLY A 93 -4.02 3.59 3.58
C GLY A 93 -5.19 3.76 2.62
N SER A 94 -6.27 4.45 3.02
CA SER A 94 -7.41 4.68 2.13
C SER A 94 -7.03 5.51 0.91
N VAL A 95 -6.26 6.59 1.10
CA VAL A 95 -5.81 7.45 -0.01
C VAL A 95 -4.90 6.68 -0.95
N LEU A 96 -3.84 6.04 -0.42
CA LEU A 96 -2.88 5.29 -1.23
C LEU A 96 -3.54 4.12 -1.97
N GLY A 97 -4.34 3.31 -1.25
CA GLY A 97 -5.03 2.18 -1.85
C GLY A 97 -5.96 2.60 -2.99
N GLN A 98 -6.71 3.69 -2.81
CA GLN A 98 -7.61 4.22 -3.84
C GLN A 98 -6.84 4.78 -5.04
N SER A 99 -5.75 5.52 -4.82
CA SER A 99 -4.91 6.06 -5.90
C SER A 99 -4.35 4.95 -6.79
N ILE A 100 -3.85 3.86 -6.18
CA ILE A 100 -3.31 2.70 -6.91
C ILE A 100 -4.43 1.98 -7.68
N ALA A 101 -5.58 1.77 -7.05
CA ALA A 101 -6.72 1.13 -7.71
C ALA A 101 -7.22 1.95 -8.91
N LEU A 102 -7.33 3.27 -8.76
CA LEU A 102 -7.73 4.16 -9.85
C LEU A 102 -6.73 4.14 -11.02
N ASP A 103 -5.41 4.13 -10.75
CA ASP A 103 -4.40 4.01 -11.79
C ASP A 103 -4.50 2.66 -12.53
N TYR A 104 -4.75 1.57 -11.79
CA TYR A 104 -4.92 0.24 -12.36
C TYR A 104 -6.17 0.13 -13.25
N TYR A 105 -7.33 0.59 -12.77
CA TYR A 105 -8.58 0.52 -13.55
C TYR A 105 -8.62 1.58 -14.67
N GLY A 106 -8.04 2.76 -14.47
CA GLY A 106 -7.95 3.80 -15.49
C GLY A 106 -7.16 3.35 -16.72
N ARG A 107 -6.07 2.58 -16.53
CA ARG A 107 -5.30 1.99 -17.63
C ARG A 107 -6.00 0.83 -18.34
N GLN A 108 -6.79 0.03 -17.62
CA GLN A 108 -7.58 -1.04 -18.25
C GLN A 108 -8.63 -0.48 -19.22
N VAL A 109 -9.26 0.66 -18.89
CA VAL A 109 -10.26 1.30 -19.77
C VAL A 109 -9.65 1.77 -21.10
N THR A 110 -8.38 2.18 -21.12
CA THR A 110 -7.70 2.57 -22.38
C THR A 110 -7.34 1.38 -23.27
N MET A 111 -7.17 0.18 -22.72
CA MET A 111 -6.85 -1.02 -23.51
C MET A 111 -8.10 -1.79 -23.99
N SER A 112 -9.30 -1.43 -23.52
CA SER A 112 -10.55 -2.08 -23.94
C SER A 112 -11.25 -1.43 -25.15
N ASP A 113 -10.76 -0.30 -25.67
CA ASP A 113 -11.32 0.36 -26.86
C ASP A 113 -10.38 0.28 -28.08
N PRO A 114 -10.41 -0.82 -28.87
CA PRO A 114 -9.58 -0.96 -30.06
C PRO A 114 -10.03 -0.11 -31.28
N TYR A 115 -10.91 0.87 -31.13
CA TYR A 115 -11.56 1.56 -32.26
C TYR A 115 -11.29 3.06 -32.42
N THR A 116 -10.34 3.68 -31.71
CA THR A 116 -10.12 5.14 -31.85
C THR A 116 -8.93 5.53 -32.74
N TYR A 117 -8.16 4.59 -33.29
CA TYR A 117 -7.08 4.91 -34.27
C TYR A 117 -7.32 4.25 -35.64
N SER A 118 -8.46 4.52 -36.24
CA SER A 118 -8.67 4.36 -37.69
C SER A 118 -9.72 5.35 -38.16
N GLY A 119 -9.38 6.63 -38.14
CA GLY A 119 -10.30 7.66 -38.62
C GLY A 119 -9.85 9.08 -38.36
N MET A 120 -8.64 9.47 -38.81
CA MET A 120 -8.34 10.78 -39.41
C MET A 120 -7.17 10.60 -40.38
#